data_AF-A0A962UQW0-F1
#
_entry.id   AF-A0A962UQW0-F1
#
_cell.length_a   1.000
_cell.length_b   1.000
_cell.length_c   1.000
_cell.angle_alpha   90.00
_cell.angle_beta   90.00
_cell.angle_gamma   90.00
#
_symmetry.space_group_name_H-M   'P 1'
#
loop_
_entity.id
_entity.type
_entity.pdbx_description
1 polymer ?
#
loop_
_entity_poly.entity_id
_entity_poly.type
_entity_poly.pdbx_seq_one_letter_code
_entity_poly.pdbx_strand_id
1 'polypeptide(L)' 'NMVNEVGIIAHACGVRSPSELNRSHARIVQDNGLSIGLHQLHPTPRARADGCPPATPQQG' A
#
# COMPACT_ATOMS: atom_id res chain seq x y z
N ASN A 1 -22.20 1.82 -5.31
CA ASN A 1 -21.63 0.88 -6.31
C ASN A 1 -20.17 0.52 -6.08
N MET A 2 -19.28 1.43 -5.65
CA MET A 2 -17.82 1.14 -5.51
C MET A 2 -17.47 -0.08 -4.64
N VAL A 3 -18.18 -0.34 -3.54
CA VAL A 3 -17.86 -1.46 -2.63
C VAL A 3 -18.04 -2.83 -3.30
N ASN A 4 -19.02 -2.98 -4.19
CA ASN A 4 -19.28 -4.24 -4.89
C ASN A 4 -18.11 -4.59 -5.83
N GLU A 5 -17.73 -3.63 -6.66
CA GLU A 5 -16.65 -3.79 -7.65
C GLU A 5 -15.30 -4.09 -6.97
N VAL A 6 -14.97 -3.34 -5.91
CA VAL A 6 -13.75 -3.59 -5.14
C VAL A 6 -13.81 -4.95 -4.42
N GLY A 7 -15.00 -5.42 -4.06
CA GLY A 7 -15.22 -6.77 -3.53
C GLY A 7 -14.81 -7.89 -4.50
N ILE A 8 -15.08 -7.73 -5.79
CA ILE A 8 -14.66 -8.69 -6.82
C ILE A 8 -13.13 -8.74 -6.93
N ILE A 9 -12.47 -7.57 -6.90
CA ILE A 9 -11.01 -7.48 -6.91
C ILE A 9 -10.42 -8.15 -5.66
N ALA A 10 -11.00 -7.88 -4.49
CA ALA A 10 -10.60 -8.46 -3.22
C ALA A 10 -10.65 -10.00 -3.25
N HIS A 11 -11.72 -10.57 -3.80
CA HIS A 11 -11.85 -12.02 -3.99
C HIS A 11 -10.77 -12.59 -4.90
N ALA A 12 -10.47 -11.93 -6.02
CA ALA A 12 -9.40 -12.35 -6.93
C ALA A 12 -8.01 -12.30 -6.27
N CYS A 13 -7.79 -11.37 -5.34
CA CYS A 13 -6.58 -11.29 -4.54
C CYS A 13 -6.53 -12.30 -3.37
N GLY A 14 -7.60 -13.07 -3.14
CA GLY A 14 -7.67 -14.07 -2.06
C GLY A 14 -7.92 -13.50 -0.66
N VAL A 15 -8.39 -12.26 -0.56
CA VAL A 15 -8.75 -11.63 0.72
C VAL A 15 -10.26 -11.64 0.96
N ARG A 16 -10.69 -11.61 2.23
CA ARG A 16 -12.13 -11.75 2.57
C ARG A 16 -12.92 -10.45 2.39
N SER A 17 -12.24 -9.32 2.40
CA SER A 17 -12.88 -8.01 2.29
C SER A 17 -11.95 -6.96 1.64
N PRO A 18 -12.51 -5.91 1.01
CA PRO A 18 -11.74 -4.80 0.42
C PRO A 18 -10.74 -4.14 1.37
N SER A 19 -11.05 -4.11 2.68
CA SER A 19 -10.20 -3.47 3.69
C SER A 19 -8.93 -4.27 4.01
N GLU A 20 -8.86 -5.55 3.62
CA GLU A 20 -7.68 -6.41 3.78
C GLU A 20 -6.66 -6.23 2.65
N LEU A 21 -7.02 -5.51 1.58
CA LEU A 21 -6.09 -5.14 0.52
C LEU A 21 -4.97 -4.26 1.09
N ASN A 22 -3.74 -4.56 0.68
CA ASN A 22 -2.54 -3.88 1.13
C ASN A 22 -1.52 -3.80 0.00
N ARG A 23 -0.38 -3.14 0.26
CA ARG A 23 0.67 -2.86 -0.73
C ARG A 23 1.29 -4.11 -1.38
N SER A 24 1.14 -5.28 -0.78
CA SER A 24 1.60 -6.55 -1.36
C SER A 24 0.72 -7.05 -2.52
N HIS A 25 -0.52 -6.55 -2.64
CA HIS A 25 -1.48 -6.97 -3.65
C HIS A 25 -1.43 -6.16 -4.95
N ALA A 26 -0.60 -5.12 -5.03
CA ALA A 26 -0.58 -4.18 -6.15
C ALA A 26 0.84 -3.90 -6.66
N ARG A 27 0.94 -3.63 -7.97
CA ARG A 27 2.19 -3.31 -8.67
C ARG A 27 1.99 -2.09 -9.57
N ILE A 28 3.05 -1.30 -9.75
CA ILE A 28 3.07 -0.14 -10.66
C ILE A 28 3.89 -0.53 -11.89
N VAL A 29 3.32 -0.32 -13.08
CA VAL A 29 4.01 -0.46 -14.36
C VAL A 29 4.87 0.78 -14.59
N GLN A 30 6.16 0.56 -14.85
CA GLN A 30 7.14 1.60 -15.13
C GLN A 30 7.27 1.84 -16.64
N ASP A 31 7.90 2.95 -17.04
CA ASP A 31 8.13 3.33 -18.44
C ASP A 31 8.93 2.26 -19.23
N ASN A 32 9.77 1.50 -18.53
CA ASN A 32 10.55 0.39 -19.09
C ASN A 32 9.72 -0.89 -19.37
N GLY A 33 8.40 -0.85 -19.18
CA GLY A 33 7.48 -1.97 -19.40
C GLY A 33 7.54 -3.05 -18.31
N LEU A 34 8.38 -2.89 -17.29
CA LEU A 34 8.41 -3.77 -16.12
C LEU A 34 7.46 -3.26 -15.04
N SER A 35 7.15 -4.10 -14.06
CA SER A 35 6.35 -3.69 -12.90
C SER A 35 7.10 -3.88 -11.59
N ILE A 36 6.94 -2.93 -10.67
CA ILE A 36 7.49 -2.98 -9.31
C ILE A 36 6.35 -3.08 -8.29
N GLY A 37 6.54 -3.90 -7.25
CA GLY A 37 5.53 -4.07 -6.21
C GLY A 37 5.41 -2.84 -5.30
N LEU A 38 4.18 -2.46 -4.94
CA LEU A 38 3.96 -1.32 -4.04
C LEU A 38 4.58 -1.52 -2.65
N HIS A 39 4.67 -2.77 -2.17
CA HIS A 39 5.37 -3.10 -0.92
C HIS A 39 6.88 -2.84 -0.99
N GLN A 40 7.48 -2.86 -2.19
CA GLN A 40 8.91 -2.58 -2.39
C GLN A 40 9.16 -1.07 -2.44
N LEU A 41 8.29 -0.34 -3.14
CA LEU A 41 8.35 1.12 -3.24
C LEU A 41 8.03 1.81 -1.91
N HIS A 42 7.04 1.29 -1.18
CA HIS A 42 6.55 1.85 0.08
C HIS A 42 6.47 0.76 1.14
N PRO A 43 7.61 0.37 1.73
CA PRO A 43 7.63 -0.64 2.77
C PRO A 43 6.79 -0.19 3.97
N THR A 44 6.16 -1.15 4.64
CA THR A 44 5.44 -0.88 5.88
C THR A 44 6.43 -0.28 6.89
N PRO A 45 6.18 0.94 7.41
CA PRO A 45 7.03 1.52 8.43
C PRO A 45 7.11 0.54 9.59
N ARG A 46 8.32 0.23 10.05
CA ARG A 46 8.47 -0.46 11.33
C ARG A 46 7.77 0.42 12.36
N ALA A 47 6.85 -0.17 13.13
CA ALA A 47 6.25 0.53 14.27
C ALA A 47 7.40 1.19 15.04
N ARG A 48 7.32 2.50 15.25
CA ARG A 48 8.35 3.23 16.01
C ARG A 48 8.53 2.48 17.32
N ALA A 49 9.65 1.77 17.46
CA ALA A 49 9.98 1.06 18.70
C ALA A 49 10.29 2.04 19.83
N ASP A 50 10.48 3.32 19.50
CA ASP A 50 10.86 4.36 20.43
C ASP A 50 10.01 5.59 20.20
N GLY A 51 9.51 6.14 21.31
CA GLY A 51 8.67 7.32 21.36
C GLY A 51 9.15 8.44 20.43
N CYS A 52 8.18 9.18 19.89
CA CYS A 52 8.36 10.44 19.18
C CYS A 52 9.60 11.24 19.64
N PRO A 53 10.38 11.81 18.72
CA PRO A 53 10.84 13.18 18.89
C PRO A 53 9.97 14.11 18.02
N PRO A 54 9.65 15.31 18.55
CA PRO A 54 8.71 16.24 17.93
C PRO A 54 9.25 16.78 16.60
N ALA A 55 8.27 17.11 15.75
CA ALA A 55 8.34 17.84 14.48
C ALA A 55 9.70 18.50 14.14
N THR A 56 10.33 18.04 13.06
CA THR A 56 11.18 18.93 12.27
C THR A 56 10.29 19.74 11.33
N PRO A 57 10.38 21.09 11.33
CA PRO A 57 9.75 21.89 10.30
C PRO A 57 10.49 21.61 8.99
N GLN A 58 9.77 21.10 7.99
CA GLN A 58 10.29 21.09 6.63
C GLN A 58 10.28 22.55 6.16
N GLN A 59 11.50 23.08 6.03
CA GLN A 59 11.88 24.42 5.61
C GLN A 59 11.15 24.87 4.34
N GLY A 60 10.77 26.15 4.33
CA GLY A 60 10.22 26.93 3.24
C GLY A 60 9.92 28.33 3.73
#